data_AF-A0AAE0FK28-F1
#
_entry.id   AF-A0AAE0FK28-F1
#
_cell.length_a   1.000
_cell.length_b   1.000
_cell.length_c   1.000
_cell.angle_alpha   90.00
_cell.angle_beta   90.00
_cell.angle_gamma   90.00
#
_symmetry.space_group_name_H-M   'P 1'
#
loop_
_entity.id
_entity.type
_entity.pdbx_description
1 polymer ?
#
loop_
_entity_poly.entity_id
_entity_poly.type
_entity_poly.pdbx_seq_one_letter_code
_entity_poly.pdbx_strand_id
1 'polypeptide(L)'
;MAIAEILFADMRHLYVGSALASIGLAMFLRYLAKPHKMDLTEAAFRVKCGHQTTGGFDSSLAASNFHPTDVSVGCVKTQMQLTEELSNFLGTLHGGVSALLVDVIGTYAIMAGGLFPGVTTDISVDYTAAAPIGSTVIGEGKLLKGGRNLAWCEVTLTTPEGKLLAKGRMTKFVGGRLASVYYIVMNLPNWIRCPLSARAISTTPSAQRTACPKSTLPVTEEGKTEYFRHFALCQPEDFAFIGFDRMFTGEGLRRVVEEEKLPGNVKFDIKVGPLLTNYLNAFHGAAAAAMIDDIGTAALVDYGCPPGASVNLSVSYFSGAPARAKLIAESRILRGGQTLGFVEVEIRCQRTNRLYYKGSLTKYGKGASTGSTKK
;
A
#
# COMPACT_ATOMS: atom_id res chain seq x y z
N MET A 1 -5.65 21.68 27.66
CA MET A 1 -7.04 22.01 28.04
C MET A 1 -8.04 21.43 27.03
N ALA A 2 -8.11 21.90 25.78
CA ALA A 2 -9.06 21.35 24.78
C ALA A 2 -8.85 19.86 24.38
N ILE A 3 -7.61 19.34 24.43
CA ILE A 3 -7.33 17.91 24.17
C ILE A 3 -7.76 17.02 25.35
N ALA A 4 -7.78 17.57 26.57
CA ALA A 4 -8.26 16.83 27.74
C ALA A 4 -9.78 16.68 27.66
N GLU A 5 -10.52 17.74 27.32
CA GLU A 5 -12.00 17.66 27.25
C GLU A 5 -12.53 16.64 26.23
N ILE A 6 -11.83 16.45 25.10
CA ILE A 6 -12.21 15.45 24.09
C ILE A 6 -11.93 14.02 24.57
N LEU A 7 -10.80 13.79 25.27
CA LEU A 7 -10.52 12.51 25.93
C LEU A 7 -11.48 12.22 27.11
N PHE A 8 -12.00 13.26 27.76
CA PHE A 8 -12.92 13.16 28.90
C PHE A 8 -14.40 13.02 28.51
N ALA A 9 -14.78 13.29 27.25
CA ALA A 9 -16.17 13.12 26.79
C ALA A 9 -16.58 11.63 26.73
N ASP A 10 -15.70 10.74 26.27
CA ASP A 10 -15.96 9.29 26.19
C ASP A 10 -15.57 8.50 27.46
N MET A 11 -14.72 9.06 28.33
CA MET A 11 -14.24 8.38 29.56
C MET A 11 -15.13 8.62 30.79
N ARG A 12 -16.16 9.47 30.69
CA ARG A 12 -17.07 9.79 31.79
C ARG A 12 -17.89 8.60 32.31
N HIS A 13 -17.95 7.51 31.56
CA HIS A 13 -18.63 6.28 31.99
C HIS A 13 -17.74 5.31 32.77
N LEU A 14 -16.43 5.55 32.91
CA LEU A 14 -15.51 4.51 33.39
C LEU A 14 -14.82 4.74 34.74
N TYR A 15 -14.76 5.96 35.30
CA TYR A 15 -14.15 6.13 36.63
C TYR A 15 -14.74 7.32 37.40
N VAL A 16 -15.44 7.02 38.49
CA VAL A 16 -15.76 7.95 39.58
C VAL A 16 -14.55 7.96 40.54
N GLY A 17 -13.90 9.11 40.75
CA GLY A 17 -12.86 9.26 41.79
C GLY A 17 -11.72 10.22 41.46
N SER A 18 -11.93 11.51 41.74
CA SER A 18 -11.03 12.64 41.52
C SER A 18 -9.93 12.76 42.59
N ALA A 19 -8.67 12.55 42.19
CA ALA A 19 -7.41 13.10 42.76
C ALA A 19 -6.21 12.24 42.31
N LEU A 20 -6.35 10.92 42.42
CA LEU A 20 -5.36 9.93 41.98
C LEU A 20 -5.18 9.92 40.46
N ALA A 21 -6.27 10.12 39.70
CA ALA A 21 -6.21 10.26 38.25
C ALA A 21 -5.42 11.52 37.81
N SER A 22 -5.48 12.60 38.58
CA SER A 22 -4.80 13.87 38.30
C SER A 22 -3.30 13.79 38.59
N ILE A 23 -2.91 13.11 39.67
CA ILE A 23 -1.51 12.84 40.03
C ILE A 23 -0.91 11.83 39.04
N GLY A 24 -1.65 10.77 38.72
CA GLY A 24 -1.28 9.80 37.70
C GLY A 24 -1.09 10.44 36.32
N LEU A 25 -1.99 11.34 35.92
CA LEU A 25 -1.88 12.12 34.69
C LEU A 25 -0.67 13.08 34.72
N ALA A 26 -0.40 13.75 35.83
CA ALA A 26 0.77 14.63 35.95
C ALA A 26 2.10 13.86 35.93
N MET A 27 2.18 12.70 36.59
CA MET A 27 3.34 11.80 36.52
C MET A 27 3.50 11.20 35.12
N PHE A 28 2.40 10.83 34.47
CA PHE A 28 2.38 10.35 33.09
C PHE A 28 2.81 11.44 32.09
N LEU A 29 2.34 12.69 32.25
CA LEU A 29 2.79 13.82 31.44
C LEU A 29 4.28 14.15 31.68
N ARG A 30 4.79 13.99 32.91
CA ARG A 30 6.23 14.09 33.20
C ARG A 30 7.05 12.93 32.64
N TYR A 31 6.47 11.73 32.56
CA TYR A 31 7.06 10.55 31.91
C TYR A 31 7.12 10.75 30.39
N LEU A 32 6.05 11.26 29.77
CA LEU A 32 5.99 11.63 28.35
C LEU A 32 6.95 12.79 28.00
N ALA A 33 7.30 13.64 28.97
CA ALA A 33 8.23 14.76 28.79
C ALA A 33 9.71 14.36 28.86
N LYS A 34 10.05 13.13 29.27
CA LYS A 34 11.42 12.63 29.22
C LYS A 34 11.66 11.95 27.86
N PRO A 35 12.79 12.22 27.18
CA PRO A 35 13.20 11.44 26.02
C PRO A 35 13.49 10.02 26.50
N HIS A 36 12.48 9.15 26.45
CA HIS A 36 12.69 7.74 26.76
C HIS A 36 13.45 7.13 25.58
N LYS A 37 14.61 6.53 25.86
CA LYS A 37 15.25 5.65 24.88
C LYS A 37 14.33 4.45 24.71
N MET A 38 13.84 4.25 23.49
CA MET A 38 13.03 3.10 23.14
C MET A 38 13.90 1.84 23.17
N ASP A 39 13.33 0.76 23.70
CA ASP A 39 14.00 -0.54 23.77
C ASP A 39 13.40 -1.53 22.75
N LEU A 40 14.04 -2.71 22.65
CA LEU A 40 13.64 -3.77 21.72
C LEU A 40 12.22 -4.30 22.03
N THR A 41 11.86 -4.40 23.30
CA THR A 41 10.56 -4.91 23.74
C THR A 41 9.43 -3.97 23.29
N GLU A 42 9.64 -2.67 23.44
CA GLU A 42 8.71 -1.63 23.01
C GLU A 42 8.58 -1.60 21.48
N ALA A 43 9.71 -1.70 20.74
CA ALA A 43 9.70 -1.77 19.28
C ALA A 43 8.89 -2.98 18.78
N ALA A 44 9.18 -4.17 19.30
CA ALA A 44 8.47 -5.41 18.96
C ALA A 44 6.98 -5.32 19.28
N PHE A 45 6.62 -4.76 20.43
CA PHE A 45 5.22 -4.58 20.81
C PHE A 45 4.47 -3.65 19.87
N ARG A 46 5.07 -2.50 19.51
CA ARG A 46 4.45 -1.54 18.57
C ARG A 46 4.19 -2.19 17.21
N VAL A 47 5.17 -2.88 16.66
CA VAL A 47 5.02 -3.61 15.39
C VAL A 47 3.92 -4.66 15.48
N LYS A 48 3.90 -5.44 16.57
CA LYS A 48 2.86 -6.45 16.81
C LYS A 48 1.45 -5.83 16.84
N CYS A 49 1.28 -4.70 17.52
CA CYS A 49 -0.01 -3.99 17.54
C CYS A 49 -0.42 -3.51 16.14
N GLY A 50 0.51 -2.89 15.38
CA GLY A 50 0.21 -2.44 14.01
C GLY A 50 -0.15 -3.60 13.08
N HIS A 51 0.56 -4.72 13.20
CA HIS A 51 0.30 -5.93 12.43
C HIS A 51 -1.06 -6.56 12.76
N GLN A 52 -1.52 -6.50 14.01
CA GLN A 52 -2.83 -7.05 14.41
C GLN A 52 -4.02 -6.17 13.97
N THR A 53 -3.79 -4.92 13.57
CA THR A 53 -4.84 -3.97 13.18
C THR A 53 -5.19 -3.94 11.69
N THR A 54 -4.86 -5.00 10.92
CA THR A 54 -5.00 -5.03 9.45
C THR A 54 -6.47 -5.14 9.00
N GLY A 55 -7.17 -4.01 9.01
CA GLY A 55 -8.37 -3.76 8.20
C GLY A 55 -8.04 -2.90 6.97
N GLY A 56 -8.98 -2.76 6.04
CA GLY A 56 -8.77 -1.97 4.83
C GLY A 56 -7.76 -2.63 3.87
N PHE A 57 -6.91 -1.85 3.21
CA PHE A 57 -6.04 -2.35 2.14
C PHE A 57 -4.95 -3.32 2.61
N ASP A 58 -4.48 -3.19 3.86
CA ASP A 58 -3.46 -4.10 4.41
C ASP A 58 -3.98 -5.54 4.56
N SER A 59 -5.31 -5.73 4.60
CA SER A 59 -5.92 -7.06 4.69
C SER A 59 -5.64 -7.95 3.48
N SER A 60 -5.20 -7.37 2.35
CA SER A 60 -4.74 -8.11 1.17
C SER A 60 -3.57 -9.06 1.47
N LEU A 61 -2.78 -8.79 2.51
CA LEU A 61 -1.67 -9.64 2.93
C LEU A 61 -2.10 -10.78 3.88
N ALA A 62 -3.37 -10.87 4.27
CA ALA A 62 -3.81 -11.83 5.28
C ALA A 62 -3.62 -13.30 4.84
N ALA A 63 -3.79 -13.58 3.55
CA ALA A 63 -3.69 -14.94 3.02
C ALA A 63 -2.25 -15.44 2.83
N SER A 64 -1.25 -14.54 2.87
CA SER A 64 0.15 -14.86 2.55
C SER A 64 1.01 -15.26 3.75
N ASN A 65 0.40 -15.41 4.94
CA ASN A 65 1.14 -15.60 6.19
C ASN A 65 2.20 -14.50 6.37
N PHE A 66 1.90 -13.27 5.99
CA PHE A 66 2.80 -12.13 6.19
C PHE A 66 2.95 -11.84 7.68
N HIS A 67 4.16 -11.91 8.21
CA HIS A 67 4.43 -11.63 9.62
C HIS A 67 5.84 -11.10 9.86
N PRO A 68 6.06 -10.30 10.91
CA PRO A 68 7.41 -9.96 11.38
C PRO A 68 8.15 -11.20 11.92
N THR A 69 9.40 -11.38 11.51
CA THR A 69 10.29 -12.45 11.98
C THR A 69 11.39 -11.93 12.91
N ASP A 70 11.80 -10.66 12.75
CA ASP A 70 12.73 -9.99 13.65
C ASP A 70 12.38 -8.50 13.76
N VAL A 71 12.52 -7.93 14.96
CA VAL A 71 12.25 -6.51 15.22
C VAL A 71 13.33 -5.95 16.13
N SER A 72 13.93 -4.85 15.69
CA SER A 72 14.82 -4.04 16.50
C SER A 72 14.49 -2.56 16.34
N VAL A 73 15.18 -1.68 17.08
CA VAL A 73 14.90 -0.24 17.06
C VAL A 73 15.08 0.31 15.64
N GLY A 74 13.98 0.76 15.05
CA GLY A 74 13.92 1.31 13.69
C GLY A 74 14.10 0.29 12.57
N CYS A 75 14.16 -1.02 12.86
CA CYS A 75 14.37 -2.05 11.85
C CYS A 75 13.39 -3.21 12.04
N VAL A 76 12.85 -3.73 10.94
CA VAL A 76 11.91 -4.85 10.96
C VAL A 76 12.24 -5.79 9.81
N LYS A 77 12.31 -7.09 10.11
CA LYS A 77 12.33 -8.16 9.12
C LYS A 77 10.99 -8.86 9.13
N THR A 78 10.48 -9.15 7.95
CA THR A 78 9.19 -9.81 7.72
C THR A 78 9.35 -10.96 6.74
N GLN A 79 8.43 -11.92 6.78
CA GLN A 79 8.34 -13.01 5.82
C GLN A 79 6.90 -13.16 5.34
N MET A 80 6.72 -13.52 4.07
CA MET A 80 5.45 -14.00 3.51
C MET A 80 5.66 -15.11 2.47
N GLN A 81 4.61 -15.87 2.21
CA GLN A 81 4.51 -16.78 1.08
C GLN A 81 3.75 -16.10 -0.07
N LEU A 82 4.34 -16.10 -1.27
CA LEU A 82 3.65 -15.58 -2.44
C LEU A 82 2.51 -16.51 -2.86
N THR A 83 1.28 -16.01 -2.70
CA THR A 83 0.06 -16.67 -3.13
C THR A 83 -0.37 -16.22 -4.52
N GLU A 84 -1.29 -16.96 -5.13
CA GLU A 84 -1.90 -16.59 -6.42
C GLU A 84 -2.64 -15.24 -6.32
N GLU A 85 -3.32 -14.95 -5.20
CA GLU A 85 -4.02 -13.68 -4.94
C GLU A 85 -3.09 -12.45 -4.91
N LEU A 86 -1.79 -12.64 -4.70
CA LEU A 86 -0.78 -11.58 -4.68
C LEU A 86 0.10 -11.59 -5.95
N SER A 87 -0.26 -12.42 -6.93
CA SER A 87 0.46 -12.55 -8.18
C SER A 87 -0.14 -11.70 -9.29
N ASN A 88 0.68 -11.42 -10.31
CA ASN A 88 0.25 -10.88 -11.59
C ASN A 88 -0.16 -11.99 -12.57
N PHE A 89 -0.62 -11.60 -13.76
CA PHE A 89 -1.00 -12.51 -14.84
C PHE A 89 0.05 -13.60 -15.18
N LEU A 90 1.34 -13.29 -15.03
CA LEU A 90 2.43 -14.23 -15.30
C LEU A 90 2.75 -15.16 -14.12
N GLY A 91 1.95 -15.14 -13.06
CA GLY A 91 2.16 -15.98 -11.88
C GLY A 91 3.40 -15.59 -11.07
N THR A 92 3.76 -14.30 -11.10
CA THR A 92 4.87 -13.74 -10.31
C THR A 92 4.40 -12.61 -9.41
N LEU A 93 5.21 -12.21 -8.42
CA LEU A 93 4.88 -11.13 -7.48
C LEU A 93 4.39 -9.88 -8.22
N HIS A 94 3.19 -9.41 -7.88
CA HIS A 94 2.61 -8.23 -8.51
C HIS A 94 3.42 -6.97 -8.19
N GLY A 95 3.56 -6.06 -9.15
CA GLY A 95 4.29 -4.79 -8.98
C GLY A 95 3.71 -3.96 -7.84
N GLY A 96 2.39 -3.73 -7.90
CA GLY A 96 1.62 -3.10 -6.82
C GLY A 96 1.71 -3.79 -5.46
N VAL A 97 1.89 -5.12 -5.39
CA VAL A 97 2.10 -5.82 -4.10
C VAL A 97 3.49 -5.53 -3.55
N SER A 98 4.52 -5.42 -4.40
CA SER A 98 5.84 -4.99 -3.93
C SER A 98 5.80 -3.57 -3.34
N ALA A 99 5.05 -2.66 -3.97
CA ALA A 99 4.82 -1.33 -3.42
C ALA A 99 4.04 -1.35 -2.09
N LEU A 100 3.05 -2.25 -1.95
CA LEU A 100 2.36 -2.51 -0.68
C LEU A 100 3.31 -3.00 0.41
N LEU A 101 4.19 -3.96 0.09
CA LEU A 101 5.17 -4.45 1.04
C LEU A 101 6.15 -3.34 1.46
N VAL A 102 6.63 -2.52 0.53
CA VAL A 102 7.47 -1.36 0.84
C VAL A 102 6.75 -0.39 1.79
N ASP A 103 5.48 -0.09 1.55
CA ASP A 103 4.69 0.82 2.39
C ASP A 103 4.45 0.25 3.80
N VAL A 104 4.01 -1.00 3.90
CA VAL A 104 3.66 -1.66 5.17
C VAL A 104 4.91 -1.95 6.01
N ILE A 105 5.92 -2.57 5.43
CA ILE A 105 7.17 -2.90 6.15
C ILE A 105 7.89 -1.62 6.56
N GLY A 106 7.89 -0.60 5.69
CA GLY A 106 8.43 0.70 6.05
C GLY A 106 7.65 1.33 7.21
N THR A 107 6.32 1.19 7.24
CA THR A 107 5.49 1.66 8.37
C THR A 107 5.87 0.95 9.66
N TYR A 108 6.11 -0.36 9.60
CA TYR A 108 6.58 -1.13 10.74
C TYR A 108 7.96 -0.64 11.20
N ALA A 109 8.88 -0.30 10.31
CA ALA A 109 10.17 0.28 10.66
C ALA A 109 10.04 1.66 11.34
N ILE A 110 9.10 2.51 10.89
CA ILE A 110 8.77 3.80 11.54
C ILE A 110 8.25 3.57 12.96
N MET A 111 7.33 2.62 13.12
CA MET A 111 6.74 2.27 14.42
C MET A 111 7.77 1.65 15.37
N ALA A 112 8.60 0.75 14.85
CA ALA A 112 9.75 0.18 15.54
C ALA A 112 10.81 1.23 15.86
N GLY A 113 10.76 2.41 15.22
CA GLY A 113 11.54 3.62 15.46
C GLY A 113 10.91 4.60 16.46
N GLY A 114 9.76 4.25 17.04
CA GLY A 114 9.10 5.02 18.10
C GLY A 114 8.17 6.11 17.58
N LEU A 115 7.99 6.20 16.26
CA LEU A 115 7.21 7.24 15.61
C LEU A 115 5.78 6.79 15.30
N PHE A 116 4.92 7.76 15.02
CA PHE A 116 3.58 7.51 14.51
C PHE A 116 3.67 6.93 13.08
N PRO A 117 2.89 5.88 12.72
CA PRO A 117 2.89 5.30 11.36
C PRO A 117 2.63 6.33 10.25
N GLY A 118 1.77 7.32 10.51
CA GLY A 118 1.58 8.45 9.61
C GLY A 118 0.85 8.08 8.32
N VAL A 119 1.02 8.93 7.31
CA VAL A 119 0.53 8.75 5.94
C VAL A 119 1.66 8.92 4.94
N THR A 120 1.62 8.19 3.85
CA THR A 120 2.66 8.22 2.79
C THR A 120 2.63 9.54 2.05
N THR A 121 3.78 10.20 1.94
CA THR A 121 3.97 11.43 1.16
C THR A 121 4.71 11.16 -0.14
N ASP A 122 5.55 10.12 -0.16
CA ASP A 122 6.35 9.70 -1.30
C ASP A 122 6.69 8.21 -1.19
N ILE A 123 6.67 7.49 -2.32
CA ILE A 123 7.19 6.13 -2.45
C ILE A 123 7.91 5.97 -3.79
N SER A 124 9.04 5.28 -3.78
CA SER A 124 9.75 4.83 -4.97
C SER A 124 10.14 3.36 -4.81
N VAL A 125 10.00 2.58 -5.88
CA VAL A 125 10.30 1.14 -5.89
C VAL A 125 11.02 0.80 -7.19
N ASP A 126 12.21 0.22 -7.05
CA ASP A 126 12.99 -0.37 -8.12
C ASP A 126 12.81 -1.89 -8.08
N TYR A 127 12.50 -2.48 -9.23
CA TYR A 127 12.20 -3.91 -9.37
C TYR A 127 13.36 -4.58 -10.10
N THR A 128 13.96 -5.59 -9.47
CA THR A 128 15.20 -6.20 -9.95
C THR A 128 15.01 -7.64 -10.40
N ALA A 129 14.07 -8.38 -9.81
CA ALA A 129 13.79 -9.76 -10.19
C ALA A 129 12.36 -10.19 -9.87
N ALA A 130 11.84 -11.11 -10.69
CA ALA A 130 10.56 -11.76 -10.43
C ALA A 130 10.67 -12.85 -9.37
N ALA A 131 9.61 -13.02 -8.59
CA ALA A 131 9.41 -14.15 -7.68
C ALA A 131 8.15 -14.91 -8.12
N PRO A 132 8.24 -16.21 -8.49
CA PRO A 132 7.07 -17.01 -8.89
C PRO A 132 6.20 -17.40 -7.69
N ILE A 133 4.91 -17.66 -7.94
CA ILE A 133 3.98 -18.20 -6.93
C ILE A 133 4.61 -19.38 -6.17
N GLY A 134 4.38 -19.42 -4.85
CA GLY A 134 4.98 -20.40 -3.94
C GLY A 134 6.33 -19.97 -3.35
N SER A 135 6.97 -18.94 -3.92
CA SER A 135 8.21 -18.38 -3.36
C SER A 135 7.97 -17.75 -1.99
N THR A 136 8.98 -17.85 -1.12
CA THR A 136 9.04 -17.05 0.11
C THR A 136 9.66 -15.70 -0.21
N VAL A 137 9.05 -14.62 0.29
CA VAL A 137 9.58 -13.26 0.18
C VAL A 137 9.96 -12.77 1.58
N ILE A 138 11.23 -12.34 1.71
CA ILE A 138 11.79 -11.76 2.93
C ILE A 138 11.89 -10.25 2.72
N GLY A 139 11.24 -9.50 3.61
CA GLY A 139 11.23 -8.05 3.59
C GLY A 139 12.04 -7.49 4.75
N GLU A 140 12.93 -6.54 4.49
CA GLU A 140 13.72 -5.84 5.53
C GLU A 140 13.50 -4.35 5.40
N GLY A 141 12.88 -3.74 6.42
CA GLY A 141 12.65 -2.30 6.52
C GLY A 141 13.56 -1.64 7.54
N LYS A 142 14.04 -0.45 7.19
CA LYS A 142 14.92 0.37 8.04
C LYS A 142 14.45 1.83 8.03
N LEU A 143 14.20 2.36 9.22
CA LEU A 143 14.04 3.79 9.46
C LEU A 143 15.41 4.46 9.31
N LEU A 144 15.57 5.25 8.26
CA LEU A 144 16.81 5.98 7.98
C LEU A 144 16.90 7.24 8.84
N LYS A 145 15.80 7.97 8.95
CA LYS A 145 15.72 9.23 9.71
C LYS A 145 14.31 9.48 10.19
N GLY A 146 14.16 9.82 11.46
CA GLY A 146 12.92 10.29 12.07
C GLY A 146 13.01 11.78 12.40
N GLY A 147 12.17 12.61 11.79
CA GLY A 147 12.03 14.03 12.10
C GLY A 147 10.72 14.35 12.83
N ARG A 148 10.48 15.64 13.07
CA ARG A 148 9.24 16.12 13.72
C ARG A 148 7.98 15.80 12.91
N ASN A 149 8.06 15.92 11.59
CA ASN A 149 6.92 15.78 10.70
C ASN A 149 7.10 14.69 9.64
N LEU A 150 8.35 14.31 9.32
CA LEU A 150 8.64 13.37 8.25
C LEU A 150 9.54 12.25 8.77
N ALA A 151 9.31 11.04 8.27
CA ALA A 151 10.17 9.89 8.48
C ALA A 151 10.54 9.27 7.14
N TRP A 152 11.81 8.90 6.99
CA TRP A 152 12.36 8.30 5.78
C TRP A 152 12.73 6.85 6.04
N CYS A 153 12.27 5.95 5.18
CA CYS A 153 12.56 4.52 5.29
C CYS A 153 13.07 3.95 3.98
N GLU A 154 13.87 2.90 4.11
CA GLU A 154 14.27 2.02 3.02
C GLU A 154 13.75 0.62 3.30
N VAL A 155 13.27 -0.07 2.28
CA VAL A 155 12.82 -1.45 2.35
C VAL A 155 13.49 -2.25 1.23
N THR A 156 13.93 -3.46 1.55
CA THR A 156 14.42 -4.42 0.55
C THR A 156 13.57 -5.68 0.60
N LEU A 157 13.24 -6.22 -0.57
CA LEU A 157 12.54 -7.48 -0.74
C LEU A 157 13.51 -8.48 -1.38
N THR A 158 13.70 -9.63 -0.74
CA THR A 158 14.66 -10.65 -1.15
C THR A 158 14.05 -12.05 -1.08
N THR A 159 14.66 -13.01 -1.76
CA THR A 159 14.41 -14.44 -1.49
C THR A 159 15.20 -14.88 -0.25
N PRO A 160 14.90 -16.05 0.37
CA PRO A 160 15.69 -16.59 1.48
C PRO A 160 17.18 -16.75 1.15
N GLU A 161 17.52 -16.98 -0.13
CA GLU A 161 18.89 -17.10 -0.63
C GLU A 161 19.59 -15.75 -0.82
N GLY A 162 18.91 -14.63 -0.52
CA GLY A 162 19.45 -13.27 -0.62
C GLY A 162 19.35 -12.63 -2.00
N LYS A 163 18.63 -13.24 -2.96
CA LYS A 163 18.41 -12.63 -4.27
C LYS A 163 17.51 -11.40 -4.13
N LEU A 164 17.95 -10.24 -4.57
CA LEU A 164 17.17 -9.00 -4.54
C LEU A 164 16.01 -9.06 -5.55
N LEU A 165 14.79 -8.89 -5.06
CA LEU A 165 13.55 -8.86 -5.84
C LEU A 165 13.14 -7.42 -6.15
N ALA A 166 13.14 -6.58 -5.12
CA ALA A 166 12.85 -5.15 -5.24
C ALA A 166 13.50 -4.36 -4.10
N LYS A 167 13.73 -3.08 -4.34
CA LYS A 167 14.19 -2.12 -3.34
C LYS A 167 13.31 -0.89 -3.38
N GLY A 168 12.80 -0.49 -2.23
CA GLY A 168 11.92 0.67 -2.11
C GLY A 168 12.44 1.71 -1.12
N ARG A 169 12.06 2.95 -1.36
CA ARG A 169 12.18 4.05 -0.40
C ARG A 169 10.84 4.71 -0.23
N MET A 170 10.56 5.17 0.97
CA MET A 170 9.34 5.91 1.25
C MET A 170 9.58 7.01 2.25
N THR A 171 8.79 8.07 2.11
CA THR A 171 8.67 9.13 3.10
C THR A 171 7.24 9.15 3.62
N LYS A 172 7.07 9.17 4.95
CA LYS A 172 5.76 9.34 5.58
C LYS A 172 5.70 10.63 6.37
N PHE A 173 4.55 11.28 6.33
CA PHE A 173 4.20 12.35 7.25
C PHE A 173 3.76 11.73 8.59
N VAL A 174 4.59 11.92 9.60
CA VAL A 174 4.43 11.37 10.96
C VAL A 174 4.07 12.44 12.00
N GLY A 175 3.90 13.69 11.57
CA GLY A 175 3.55 14.82 12.44
C GLY A 175 2.04 15.01 12.65
N GLY A 176 1.66 15.94 13.54
CA GLY A 176 0.28 16.41 13.72
C GLY A 176 -0.41 15.98 15.03
N ARG A 177 -1.64 16.50 15.27
CA ARG A 177 -2.41 16.25 16.51
C ARG A 177 -2.71 14.76 16.74
N LEU A 178 -2.88 13.98 15.67
CA LEU A 178 -3.13 12.54 15.72
C LEU A 178 -1.90 11.74 16.19
N ALA A 179 -0.70 12.19 15.84
CA ALA A 179 0.53 11.59 16.35
C ALA A 179 0.61 11.72 17.87
N SER A 180 0.13 12.84 18.44
CA SER A 180 0.06 13.02 19.89
C SER A 180 -0.93 12.07 20.57
N VAL A 181 -2.12 11.85 19.98
CA VAL A 181 -3.13 10.91 20.52
C VAL A 181 -2.63 9.47 20.43
N TYR A 182 -2.09 9.07 19.28
CA TYR A 182 -1.50 7.75 19.13
C TYR A 182 -0.30 7.57 20.06
N TYR A 183 0.55 8.58 20.23
CA TYR A 183 1.65 8.54 21.19
C TYR A 183 1.15 8.32 22.62
N ILE A 184 0.07 9.00 23.02
CA ILE A 184 -0.57 8.79 24.32
C ILE A 184 -1.06 7.34 24.44
N VAL A 185 -1.88 6.86 23.50
CA VAL A 185 -2.44 5.50 23.49
C VAL A 185 -1.34 4.45 23.48
N MET A 186 -0.31 4.64 22.66
CA MET A 186 0.81 3.73 22.49
C MET A 186 1.88 3.81 23.60
N ASN A 187 1.70 4.69 24.59
CA ASN A 187 2.47 4.71 25.83
C ASN A 187 1.64 4.35 27.08
N LEU A 188 0.35 3.98 26.94
CA LEU A 188 -0.45 3.48 28.06
C LEU A 188 0.04 2.09 28.52
N PRO A 189 0.01 1.77 29.82
CA PRO A 189 0.32 0.44 30.34
C PRO A 189 -0.43 -0.69 29.63
N ASN A 190 0.23 -1.83 29.42
CA ASN A 190 -0.28 -2.96 28.64
C ASN A 190 -1.69 -3.44 29.08
N TRP A 191 -1.99 -3.39 30.38
CA TRP A 191 -3.29 -3.78 30.95
C TRP A 191 -4.44 -2.83 30.60
N ILE A 192 -4.16 -1.56 30.22
CA ILE A 192 -5.15 -0.61 29.71
C ILE A 192 -5.37 -0.79 28.19
N ARG A 193 -4.34 -1.28 27.47
CA ARG A 193 -4.38 -1.38 26.00
C ARG A 193 -5.10 -2.65 25.51
N CYS A 194 -4.95 -3.78 26.21
CA CYS A 194 -5.59 -5.06 25.85
C CYS A 194 -7.14 -5.02 25.73
N PRO A 195 -7.89 -4.31 26.60
CA PRO A 195 -9.34 -4.19 26.46
C PRO A 195 -9.78 -3.33 25.26
N LEU A 196 -8.98 -2.33 24.88
CA LEU A 196 -9.28 -1.40 23.78
C LEU A 196 -9.03 -2.04 22.40
N SER A 197 -8.02 -2.89 22.26
CA SER A 197 -7.79 -3.67 21.04
C SER A 197 -8.79 -4.81 20.86
N ALA A 198 -9.27 -5.42 21.96
CA ALA A 198 -10.21 -6.54 21.90
C ALA A 198 -11.61 -6.14 21.42
N ARG A 199 -12.07 -4.91 21.68
CA ARG A 199 -13.38 -4.42 21.21
C ARG A 199 -13.43 -4.05 19.73
N ALA A 200 -12.29 -3.83 19.08
CA ALA A 200 -12.21 -3.60 17.64
C ALA A 200 -12.20 -4.90 16.82
N ILE A 201 -12.13 -6.06 17.49
CA ILE A 201 -12.04 -7.38 16.88
C ILE A 201 -13.40 -8.07 17.03
N SER A 202 -14.33 -7.70 16.15
CA SER A 202 -15.51 -8.52 15.87
C SER A 202 -15.87 -8.37 14.40
N THR A 203 -14.96 -8.82 13.54
CA THR A 203 -15.31 -9.52 12.32
C THR A 203 -14.07 -10.30 11.93
N THR A 204 -14.06 -11.61 12.18
CA THR A 204 -13.29 -12.51 11.34
C THR A 204 -13.99 -12.47 9.99
N PRO A 205 -13.42 -11.93 8.90
CA PRO A 205 -13.88 -12.36 7.61
C PRO A 205 -13.29 -13.76 7.46
N SER A 206 -14.10 -14.76 7.81
CA SER A 206 -14.05 -16.04 7.10
C SER A 206 -14.43 -15.73 5.66
N ALA A 207 -13.52 -15.10 4.90
CA ALA A 207 -13.60 -15.10 3.46
C ALA A 207 -13.42 -16.57 3.07
N GLN A 208 -14.53 -17.23 2.77
CA GLN A 208 -14.51 -18.51 2.08
C GLN A 208 -13.56 -18.34 0.90
N ARG A 209 -12.43 -19.04 0.97
CA ARG A 209 -11.40 -19.05 -0.08
C ARG A 209 -12.04 -19.66 -1.32
N THR A 210 -12.66 -18.82 -2.13
CA THR A 210 -13.05 -19.19 -3.49
C THR A 210 -11.77 -19.20 -4.30
N ALA A 211 -11.47 -20.33 -4.94
CA ALA A 211 -10.30 -20.45 -5.80
C ALA A 211 -10.29 -19.30 -6.82
N CYS A 212 -9.11 -18.76 -7.13
CA CYS A 212 -8.98 -17.77 -8.19
C CYS A 212 -9.54 -18.38 -9.47
N PRO A 213 -10.50 -17.74 -10.16
CA PRO A 213 -10.94 -18.21 -11.47
C PRO A 213 -9.70 -18.24 -12.37
N LYS A 214 -9.38 -19.40 -12.93
CA LYS A 214 -8.29 -19.49 -13.89
C LYS A 214 -8.71 -18.73 -15.14
N SER A 215 -7.88 -17.77 -15.57
CA SER A 215 -8.09 -17.09 -16.85
C SER A 215 -8.18 -18.14 -17.97
N THR A 216 -9.09 -17.93 -18.91
CA THR A 216 -9.13 -18.71 -20.15
C THR A 216 -7.99 -18.35 -21.09
N LEU A 217 -7.31 -17.21 -20.88
CA LEU A 217 -6.18 -16.78 -21.68
C LEU A 217 -4.93 -17.59 -21.33
N PRO A 218 -4.14 -18.01 -22.33
CA PRO A 218 -2.89 -18.71 -22.10
C PRO A 218 -1.87 -17.77 -21.44
N VAL A 219 -1.07 -18.28 -20.50
CA VAL A 219 0.02 -17.53 -19.84
C VAL A 219 1.19 -17.35 -20.83
N THR A 220 1.02 -16.41 -21.75
CA THR A 220 1.89 -16.07 -22.89
C THR A 220 1.95 -14.54 -23.04
N GLU A 221 2.88 -14.01 -23.84
CA GLU A 221 2.95 -12.56 -24.08
C GLU A 221 1.71 -12.04 -24.84
N GLU A 222 1.17 -12.85 -25.76
CA GLU A 222 -0.06 -12.56 -26.48
C GLU A 222 -1.27 -12.56 -25.52
N GLY A 223 -1.38 -13.60 -24.68
CA GLY A 223 -2.43 -13.68 -23.67
C GLY A 223 -2.36 -12.56 -22.64
N LYS A 224 -1.14 -12.14 -22.25
CA LYS A 224 -0.91 -11.00 -21.37
C LYS A 224 -1.33 -9.68 -22.03
N THR A 225 -1.04 -9.51 -23.32
CA THR A 225 -1.44 -8.34 -24.10
C THR A 225 -2.95 -8.25 -24.14
N GLU A 226 -3.64 -9.35 -24.45
CA GLU A 226 -5.09 -9.38 -24.48
C GLU A 226 -5.70 -9.19 -23.09
N TYR A 227 -5.11 -9.77 -22.04
CA TYR A 227 -5.53 -9.57 -20.65
C TYR A 227 -5.53 -8.08 -20.27
N PHE A 228 -4.42 -7.38 -20.50
CA PHE A 228 -4.33 -5.95 -20.19
C PHE A 228 -5.10 -5.08 -21.19
N ARG A 229 -5.39 -5.59 -22.39
CA ARG A 229 -6.34 -4.95 -23.30
C ARG A 229 -7.74 -5.00 -22.70
N HIS A 230 -8.20 -6.14 -22.18
CA HIS A 230 -9.47 -6.21 -21.45
C HIS A 230 -9.48 -5.31 -20.20
N PHE A 231 -8.35 -5.22 -19.49
CA PHE A 231 -8.16 -4.24 -18.41
C PHE A 231 -8.34 -2.79 -18.90
N ALA A 232 -7.80 -2.46 -20.08
CA ALA A 232 -7.91 -1.14 -20.71
C ALA A 232 -9.30 -0.85 -21.30
N LEU A 233 -10.06 -1.89 -21.67
CA LEU A 233 -11.37 -1.79 -22.31
C LEU A 233 -12.56 -1.79 -21.33
N CYS A 234 -12.36 -2.20 -20.06
CA CYS A 234 -13.39 -2.46 -19.02
C CYS A 234 -14.82 -2.68 -19.55
N GLN A 235 -15.09 -3.89 -20.04
CA GLN A 235 -16.45 -4.47 -20.02
C GLN A 235 -16.42 -5.57 -18.95
N PRO A 236 -16.81 -5.28 -17.69
CA PRO A 236 -16.56 -6.15 -16.53
C PRO A 236 -17.41 -7.43 -16.51
N GLU A 237 -18.46 -7.51 -17.32
CA GLU A 237 -19.48 -8.55 -17.13
C GLU A 237 -19.01 -9.93 -17.62
N ASP A 238 -18.05 -9.99 -18.54
CA ASP A 238 -17.60 -11.26 -19.16
C ASP A 238 -16.12 -11.63 -18.88
N PHE A 239 -15.30 -10.72 -18.33
CA PHE A 239 -13.86 -10.94 -18.16
C PHE A 239 -13.42 -11.09 -16.70
N ALA A 240 -12.91 -12.28 -16.36
CA ALA A 240 -12.42 -12.59 -15.02
C ALA A 240 -10.95 -12.14 -14.83
N PHE A 241 -10.76 -11.00 -14.17
CA PHE A 241 -9.44 -10.57 -13.68
C PHE A 241 -8.91 -11.57 -12.64
N ILE A 242 -7.59 -11.80 -12.68
CA ILE A 242 -6.93 -12.83 -11.88
C ILE A 242 -5.91 -12.22 -10.92
N GLY A 243 -5.53 -13.00 -9.91
CA GLY A 243 -4.54 -12.59 -8.91
C GLY A 243 -4.90 -11.28 -8.22
N PHE A 244 -3.92 -10.39 -8.10
CA PHE A 244 -4.05 -9.14 -7.34
C PHE A 244 -4.99 -8.12 -8.01
N ASP A 245 -4.98 -8.05 -9.33
CA ASP A 245 -5.74 -7.11 -10.16
C ASP A 245 -7.26 -7.18 -9.91
N ARG A 246 -7.75 -8.36 -9.54
CA ARG A 246 -9.16 -8.62 -9.22
C ARG A 246 -9.69 -7.71 -8.11
N MET A 247 -8.81 -7.32 -7.18
CA MET A 247 -9.19 -6.44 -6.08
C MET A 247 -9.73 -5.10 -6.58
N PHE A 248 -9.17 -4.55 -7.66
CA PHE A 248 -9.50 -3.19 -8.10
C PHE A 248 -10.77 -3.12 -8.95
N THR A 249 -11.07 -4.19 -9.67
CA THR A 249 -12.27 -4.28 -10.53
C THR A 249 -13.54 -4.52 -9.72
N GLY A 250 -13.45 -5.25 -8.61
CA GLY A 250 -14.53 -5.41 -7.64
C GLY A 250 -14.80 -4.16 -6.78
N GLU A 251 -13.77 -3.37 -6.47
CA GLU A 251 -13.84 -2.27 -5.49
C GLU A 251 -13.98 -0.86 -6.09
N GLY A 252 -14.14 -0.74 -7.41
CA GLY A 252 -14.60 0.51 -8.04
C GLY A 252 -13.59 1.25 -8.91
N LEU A 253 -12.59 0.56 -9.48
CA LEU A 253 -11.86 1.03 -10.65
C LEU A 253 -12.70 0.73 -11.92
N ARG A 254 -13.08 1.75 -12.68
CA ARG A 254 -13.88 1.61 -13.91
C ARG A 254 -13.31 2.47 -15.03
N ARG A 255 -13.11 1.91 -16.22
CA ARG A 255 -12.69 2.72 -17.38
C ARG A 255 -13.77 3.74 -17.74
N VAL A 256 -13.35 4.96 -18.06
CA VAL A 256 -14.19 5.96 -18.71
C VAL A 256 -13.98 5.86 -20.22
N VAL A 257 -14.97 5.36 -20.96
CA VAL A 257 -14.88 5.28 -22.43
C VAL A 257 -15.13 6.67 -23.02
N GLU A 258 -14.19 7.16 -23.82
CA GLU A 258 -14.28 8.44 -24.53
C GLU A 258 -14.17 8.17 -26.04
N GLU A 259 -15.00 8.84 -26.84
CA GLU A 259 -15.04 8.66 -28.31
C GLU A 259 -13.74 9.15 -28.97
N GLU A 260 -13.18 10.26 -28.47
CA GLU A 260 -11.91 10.81 -28.94
C GLU A 260 -10.89 10.86 -27.79
N LYS A 261 -9.79 10.11 -27.95
CA LYS A 261 -8.64 10.16 -27.05
C LYS A 261 -7.34 9.96 -27.82
N LEU A 262 -6.26 10.53 -27.29
CA LEU A 262 -4.91 10.21 -27.76
C LEU A 262 -4.55 8.78 -27.35
N PRO A 263 -3.78 8.02 -28.16
CA PRO A 263 -3.28 6.71 -27.77
C PRO A 263 -2.56 6.75 -26.42
N GLY A 264 -2.86 5.79 -25.55
CA GLY A 264 -2.31 5.68 -24.20
C GLY A 264 -2.76 6.75 -23.21
N ASN A 265 -3.66 7.66 -23.60
CA ASN A 265 -4.34 8.56 -22.68
C ASN A 265 -5.65 7.91 -22.21
N VAL A 266 -5.52 6.98 -21.27
CA VAL A 266 -6.64 6.28 -20.64
C VAL A 266 -7.05 6.96 -19.34
N LYS A 267 -8.36 7.00 -19.10
CA LYS A 267 -9.03 7.53 -17.92
C LYS A 267 -9.81 6.47 -17.15
N PHE A 268 -9.74 6.51 -15.82
CA PHE A 268 -10.46 5.58 -14.95
C PHE A 268 -11.15 6.32 -13.80
N ASP A 269 -12.42 6.02 -13.59
CA ASP A 269 -13.14 6.36 -12.39
C ASP A 269 -12.70 5.46 -11.25
N ILE A 270 -12.40 6.07 -10.10
CA ILE A 270 -12.04 5.37 -8.87
C ILE A 270 -13.04 5.77 -7.79
N LYS A 271 -13.75 4.79 -7.25
CA LYS A 271 -14.53 4.96 -6.01
C LYS A 271 -13.71 4.40 -4.84
N VAL A 272 -13.37 5.24 -3.87
CA VAL A 272 -12.58 4.80 -2.71
C VAL A 272 -13.46 3.97 -1.76
N GLY A 273 -13.53 2.66 -1.98
CA GLY A 273 -14.21 1.69 -1.12
C GLY A 273 -13.46 1.43 0.20
N PRO A 274 -14.12 0.80 1.20
CA PRO A 274 -13.49 0.49 2.49
C PRO A 274 -12.26 -0.42 2.38
N LEU A 275 -12.20 -1.31 1.39
CA LEU A 275 -11.01 -2.16 1.18
C LEU A 275 -9.81 -1.40 0.60
N LEU A 276 -10.02 -0.18 0.11
CA LEU A 276 -8.95 0.67 -0.41
C LEU A 276 -8.45 1.67 0.65
N THR A 277 -9.01 1.71 1.86
CA THR A 277 -8.63 2.70 2.86
C THR A 277 -7.59 2.18 3.85
N ASN A 278 -6.95 3.10 4.55
CA ASN A 278 -6.11 2.85 5.72
C ASN A 278 -6.89 3.03 7.02
N TYR A 279 -6.21 2.83 8.16
CA TYR A 279 -6.77 3.01 9.51
C TYR A 279 -7.26 4.44 9.81
N LEU A 280 -6.88 5.44 9.01
CA LEU A 280 -7.38 6.82 9.10
C LEU A 280 -8.61 7.06 8.23
N ASN A 281 -9.16 6.00 7.62
CA ASN A 281 -10.28 6.07 6.67
C ASN A 281 -10.00 6.99 5.46
N ALA A 282 -8.73 7.05 5.05
CA ALA A 282 -8.27 7.71 3.84
C ALA A 282 -7.78 6.66 2.83
N PHE A 283 -7.81 6.97 1.55
CA PHE A 283 -7.32 6.11 0.48
C PHE A 283 -5.86 5.73 0.75
N HIS A 284 -5.60 4.42 0.81
CA HIS A 284 -4.33 3.87 1.23
C HIS A 284 -3.20 4.23 0.25
N GLY A 285 -2.04 4.59 0.78
CA GLY A 285 -0.90 5.01 -0.03
C GLY A 285 -0.45 3.94 -1.03
N ALA A 286 -0.29 2.70 -0.54
CA ALA A 286 0.00 1.55 -1.40
C ALA A 286 -1.12 1.20 -2.40
N ALA A 287 -2.39 1.44 -2.06
CA ALA A 287 -3.49 1.17 -2.98
C ALA A 287 -3.43 2.12 -4.18
N ALA A 288 -3.14 3.40 -3.93
CA ALA A 288 -2.92 4.37 -4.99
C ALA A 288 -1.71 3.98 -5.87
N ALA A 289 -0.61 3.52 -5.27
CA ALA A 289 0.56 3.06 -6.02
C ALA A 289 0.28 1.83 -6.88
N ALA A 290 -0.46 0.85 -6.35
CA ALA A 290 -0.88 -0.32 -7.10
C ALA A 290 -1.84 0.03 -8.26
N MET A 291 -2.83 0.90 -8.03
CA MET A 291 -3.71 1.36 -9.12
C MET A 291 -2.93 2.11 -10.21
N ILE A 292 -1.93 2.92 -9.84
CA ILE A 292 -1.06 3.59 -10.81
C ILE A 292 -0.29 2.56 -11.66
N ASP A 293 0.19 1.46 -11.05
CA ASP A 293 0.87 0.37 -11.75
C ASP A 293 -0.03 -0.30 -12.80
N ASP A 294 -1.29 -0.58 -12.44
CA ASP A 294 -2.27 -1.21 -13.32
C ASP A 294 -2.72 -0.27 -14.45
N ILE A 295 -3.12 0.95 -14.09
CA ILE A 295 -3.56 1.98 -15.05
C ILE A 295 -2.42 2.31 -16.02
N GLY A 296 -1.18 2.40 -15.53
CA GLY A 296 -0.01 2.60 -16.37
C GLY A 296 0.24 1.45 -17.33
N THR A 297 0.04 0.20 -16.89
CA THR A 297 0.15 -0.97 -17.77
C THR A 297 -0.93 -0.95 -18.86
N ALA A 298 -2.17 -0.65 -18.48
CA ALA A 298 -3.28 -0.51 -19.42
C ALA A 298 -3.04 0.62 -20.44
N ALA A 299 -2.52 1.76 -19.98
CA ALA A 299 -2.15 2.88 -20.84
C ALA A 299 -1.07 2.50 -21.87
N LEU A 300 -0.03 1.77 -21.45
CA LEU A 300 1.03 1.31 -22.34
C LEU A 300 0.51 0.33 -23.39
N VAL A 301 -0.37 -0.59 -23.01
CA VAL A 301 -1.01 -1.52 -23.95
C VAL A 301 -1.91 -0.77 -24.95
N ASP A 302 -2.70 0.20 -24.47
CA ASP A 302 -3.52 1.07 -25.32
C ASP A 302 -2.68 1.92 -26.30
N TYR A 303 -1.46 2.30 -25.91
CA TYR A 303 -0.51 2.95 -26.80
C TYR A 303 0.14 2.01 -27.84
N GLY A 304 0.02 0.68 -27.65
CA GLY A 304 0.67 -0.33 -28.49
C GLY A 304 2.05 -0.76 -27.99
N CYS A 305 2.41 -0.49 -26.74
CA CYS A 305 3.60 -1.06 -26.12
C CYS A 305 3.32 -2.50 -25.64
N PRO A 306 4.32 -3.39 -25.66
CA PRO A 306 4.19 -4.70 -25.05
C PRO A 306 3.96 -4.56 -23.54
N PRO A 307 2.98 -5.28 -22.95
CA PRO A 307 2.78 -5.27 -21.51
C PRO A 307 4.00 -5.83 -20.79
N GLY A 308 4.41 -5.19 -19.71
CA GLY A 308 5.72 -5.43 -19.11
C GLY A 308 5.71 -5.72 -17.61
N ALA A 309 6.82 -6.27 -17.13
CA ALA A 309 7.12 -6.23 -15.70
C ALA A 309 7.51 -4.80 -15.30
N SER A 310 7.16 -4.39 -14.08
CA SER A 310 7.59 -3.09 -13.56
C SER A 310 9.11 -3.08 -13.43
N VAL A 311 9.75 -1.97 -13.80
CA VAL A 311 11.19 -1.70 -13.63
C VAL A 311 11.40 -0.67 -12.54
N ASN A 312 10.58 0.39 -12.57
CA ASN A 312 10.56 1.45 -11.58
C ASN A 312 9.14 1.98 -11.42
N LEU A 313 8.78 2.35 -10.20
CA LEU A 313 7.55 3.06 -9.84
C LEU A 313 7.91 4.16 -8.85
N SER A 314 7.45 5.39 -9.11
CA SER A 314 7.58 6.52 -8.19
C SER A 314 6.23 7.20 -8.05
N VAL A 315 5.80 7.51 -6.82
CA VAL A 315 4.52 8.18 -6.56
C VAL A 315 4.68 9.27 -5.51
N SER A 316 4.21 10.46 -5.85
CA SER A 316 4.10 11.60 -4.93
C SER A 316 2.65 11.78 -4.48
N TYR A 317 2.47 12.01 -3.18
CA TYR A 317 1.17 12.12 -2.53
C TYR A 317 0.98 13.54 -2.01
N PHE A 318 0.08 14.31 -2.64
CA PHE A 318 -0.15 15.72 -2.34
C PHE A 318 -1.20 15.93 -1.26
N SER A 319 -2.13 14.98 -1.11
CA SER A 319 -3.17 14.99 -0.08
C SER A 319 -3.73 13.58 0.11
N GLY A 320 -4.30 13.29 1.28
CA GLY A 320 -5.10 12.08 1.48
C GLY A 320 -6.48 12.25 0.88
N ALA A 321 -6.87 11.38 -0.04
CA ALA A 321 -8.26 11.31 -0.51
C ALA A 321 -9.13 10.60 0.54
N PRO A 322 -10.28 11.17 0.95
CA PRO A 322 -11.12 10.54 1.97
C PRO A 322 -11.82 9.28 1.42
N ALA A 323 -12.24 8.39 2.32
CA ALA A 323 -13.14 7.30 1.97
C ALA A 323 -14.37 7.79 1.22
N ARG A 324 -14.87 6.96 0.29
CA ARG A 324 -16.01 7.25 -0.61
C ARG A 324 -15.77 8.41 -1.57
N ALA A 325 -14.58 9.00 -1.63
CA ALA A 325 -14.24 9.97 -2.66
C ALA A 325 -14.42 9.34 -4.04
N LYS A 326 -14.93 10.15 -4.97
CA LYS A 326 -14.94 9.84 -6.39
C LYS A 326 -13.76 10.55 -7.04
N LEU A 327 -12.85 9.76 -7.60
CA LEU A 327 -11.61 10.23 -8.19
C LEU A 327 -11.60 9.85 -9.68
N ILE A 328 -10.85 10.60 -10.46
CA ILE A 328 -10.54 10.32 -11.86
C ILE A 328 -9.04 10.16 -11.96
N ALA A 329 -8.61 9.04 -12.52
CA ALA A 329 -7.22 8.81 -12.90
C ALA A 329 -7.07 9.06 -14.38
N GLU A 330 -6.04 9.80 -14.78
CA GLU A 330 -5.71 10.05 -16.19
C GLU A 330 -4.25 9.70 -16.43
N SER A 331 -3.97 9.07 -17.55
CA SER A 331 -2.62 8.65 -17.91
C SER A 331 -2.05 9.47 -19.06
N ARG A 332 -0.72 9.52 -19.11
CA ARG A 332 0.04 10.16 -20.18
C ARG A 332 1.26 9.35 -20.51
N ILE A 333 1.37 8.93 -21.76
CA ILE A 333 2.59 8.29 -22.26
C ILE A 333 3.68 9.34 -22.40
N LEU A 334 4.80 9.13 -21.71
CA LEU A 334 6.00 9.93 -21.87
C LEU A 334 6.82 9.43 -23.07
N ARG A 335 6.95 8.10 -23.18
CA ARG A 335 7.64 7.43 -24.27
C ARG A 335 7.20 5.97 -24.35
N GLY A 336 6.78 5.53 -25.53
CA GLY A 336 6.53 4.11 -25.80
C GLY A 336 7.63 3.50 -26.66
N GLY A 337 7.96 2.24 -26.40
CA GLY A 337 8.96 1.48 -27.14
C GLY A 337 8.71 -0.02 -27.07
N GLN A 338 9.44 -0.77 -27.89
CA GLN A 338 9.32 -2.24 -27.99
C GLN A 338 10.01 -2.99 -26.83
N THR A 339 10.62 -2.25 -25.89
CA THR A 339 11.38 -2.81 -24.77
C THR A 339 11.03 -2.10 -23.46
N LEU A 340 11.03 -0.77 -23.49
CA LEU A 340 10.68 0.05 -22.34
C LEU A 340 9.52 0.98 -22.69
N GLY A 341 8.56 1.06 -21.78
CA GLY A 341 7.46 2.02 -21.78
C GLY A 341 7.52 2.92 -20.55
N PHE A 342 7.28 4.21 -20.76
CA PHE A 342 7.30 5.25 -19.74
C PHE A 342 5.96 5.96 -19.72
N VAL A 343 5.29 5.96 -18.57
CA VAL A 343 3.95 6.52 -18.42
C VAL A 343 3.82 7.24 -17.08
N GLU A 344 3.09 8.34 -17.09
CA GLU A 344 2.61 9.02 -15.89
C GLU A 344 1.11 8.76 -15.70
N VAL A 345 0.69 8.72 -14.44
CA VAL A 345 -0.71 8.65 -14.04
C VAL A 345 -0.96 9.71 -12.97
N GLU A 346 -2.00 10.51 -13.15
CA GLU A 346 -2.46 11.49 -12.19
C GLU A 346 -3.85 11.11 -11.67
N ILE A 347 -4.04 11.13 -10.35
CA ILE A 347 -5.32 10.84 -9.70
C ILE A 347 -5.84 12.12 -9.06
N ARG A 348 -7.01 12.56 -9.51
CA ARG A 348 -7.63 13.85 -9.17
C ARG A 348 -9.04 13.65 -8.61
N CYS A 349 -9.53 14.61 -7.85
CA CYS A 349 -10.94 14.65 -7.48
C CYS A 349 -11.79 14.93 -8.72
N GLN A 350 -12.81 14.11 -9.00
CA GLN A 350 -13.71 14.36 -10.13
C GLN A 350 -14.39 15.73 -10.05
N ARG A 351 -14.84 16.13 -8.85
CA ARG A 351 -15.63 17.36 -8.68
C ARG A 351 -14.77 18.64 -8.69
N THR A 352 -13.61 18.61 -8.05
CA THR A 352 -12.80 19.83 -7.81
C THR A 352 -11.54 19.89 -8.65
N ASN A 353 -11.24 18.84 -9.42
CA ASN A 353 -9.99 18.67 -10.17
C ASN A 353 -8.70 18.72 -9.32
N ARG A 354 -8.83 18.69 -7.98
CA ARG A 354 -7.69 18.71 -7.06
C ARG A 354 -6.86 17.45 -7.24
N LEU A 355 -5.56 17.61 -7.46
CA LEU A 355 -4.60 16.51 -7.54
C LEU A 355 -4.36 15.90 -6.16
N TYR A 356 -4.51 14.57 -6.08
CA TYR A 356 -4.18 13.80 -4.87
C TYR A 356 -2.87 13.05 -5.03
N TYR A 357 -2.69 12.37 -6.15
CA TYR A 357 -1.53 11.51 -6.40
C TYR A 357 -1.02 11.71 -7.82
N LYS A 358 0.29 11.69 -7.99
CA LYS A 358 0.94 11.61 -9.29
C LYS A 358 1.99 10.52 -9.23
N GLY A 359 1.94 9.58 -10.16
CA GLY A 359 2.95 8.55 -10.29
C GLY A 359 3.56 8.51 -11.67
N SER A 360 4.80 8.06 -11.73
CA SER A 360 5.51 7.70 -12.94
C SER A 360 5.95 6.25 -12.81
N LEU A 361 5.87 5.51 -13.90
CA LEU A 361 6.34 4.14 -13.95
C LEU A 361 7.04 3.83 -15.26
N THR A 362 8.04 2.95 -15.14
CA THR A 362 8.75 2.34 -16.26
C THR A 362 8.45 0.86 -16.27
N LYS A 363 8.04 0.33 -17.41
CA LYS A 363 7.77 -1.11 -17.58
C LYS A 363 8.65 -1.68 -18.68
N TYR A 364 9.16 -2.89 -18.45
CA TYR A 364 9.90 -3.67 -19.41
C TYR A 364 8.99 -4.71 -20.04
N GLY A 365 8.72 -4.57 -21.34
CA GLY A 365 7.95 -5.52 -22.13
C GLY A 365 8.81 -6.03 -23.28
N LYS A 366 8.79 -7.33 -23.54
CA LYS A 366 9.55 -7.88 -24.67
C LYS A 366 8.66 -7.81 -25.92
N GLY A 367 8.94 -6.88 -26.83
CA GLY A 367 8.28 -6.85 -28.13
C GLY A 367 8.51 -8.18 -28.87
N ALA A 368 7.47 -8.69 -29.52
CA ALA A 368 7.64 -9.76 -30.49
C ALA A 368 8.72 -9.28 -31.48
N SER A 369 9.79 -10.05 -31.65
CA SER A 369 10.76 -9.77 -32.70
C SER A 369 10.00 -9.86 -34.02
N THR A 370 9.61 -8.72 -34.58
CA THR A 370 9.26 -8.67 -35.99
C THR A 370 10.54 -9.10 -36.69
N GLY A 371 10.53 -10.33 -37.21
CA GLY A 371 11.63 -10.82 -38.04
C GLY A 371 11.87 -9.76 -39.09
N SER A 372 13.05 -9.15 -39.07
CA SER A 372 13.44 -8.21 -40.10
C SER A 372 13.43 -9.00 -41.41
N THR A 373 12.40 -8.82 -42.22
CA THR A 373 12.53 -9.01 -43.66
C THR A 373 13.54 -7.97 -44.10
N LYS A 374 14.81 -8.37 -44.08
CA LYS A 374 15.87 -7.71 -44.84
C LYS A 374 15.36 -7.66 -46.29
N LYS A 375 15.05 -6.46 -46.76
CA LYS A 375 15.08 -6.16 -48.19
C LYS A 375 16.46 -5.64 -48.53
#